data_AF-A0A2S8CEP0-F1
#
_entry.id   AF-A0A2S8CEP0-F1
#
_cell.length_a   1.000
_cell.length_b   1.000
_cell.length_c   1.000
_cell.angle_alpha   90.00
_cell.angle_beta   90.00
_cell.angle_gamma   90.00
#
_symmetry.space_group_name_H-M   'P 1'
#
loop_
_entity.id
_entity.type
_entity.pdbx_description
1 polymer ?
#
loop_
_entity_poly.entity_id
_entity_poly.type
_entity_poly.pdbx_seq_one_letter_code
_entity_poly.pdbx_strand_id
1 'polypeptide(L)'
;MTRLKFFSKFQKALLQLETSVSNLSNPLVGSKIKELQTKKILVRADGRSLDHLHKLGGLPQRVESEKLEKVRITDVERYQKFNMNPFGWGACASAEDLRKFLENYSELTKQAWVHKFYGSSTSLLTLKSEVGISCGDHDEEKEELVVDSVSFEQIIASTCPKYREKYLGGGLVPNAMKDFKSKVPHTMRLGDFSSEKSTLEWLLINDCEEEFAKLCKEIYGDTPLKILLMRFEGDKYLADAVTYYVKEAASSPRV
;
A
#
# COMPACT_ATOMS: atom_id res chain seq x y z
N MET A 1 -20.00 34.60 44.23
CA MET A 1 -18.95 33.87 43.47
C MET A 1 -19.21 32.36 43.29
N THR A 2 -20.24 31.76 43.90
CA THR A 2 -20.51 30.30 43.88
C THR A 2 -21.29 29.80 42.65
N ARG A 3 -22.21 30.60 42.08
CA ARG A 3 -23.00 30.20 40.90
C ARG A 3 -22.17 30.04 39.62
N LEU A 4 -21.25 30.97 39.32
CA LEU A 4 -20.39 30.88 38.12
C LEU A 4 -19.51 29.61 38.09
N LYS A 5 -18.98 29.18 39.25
CA LYS A 5 -18.18 27.96 39.35
C LYS A 5 -19.01 26.70 39.08
N PHE A 6 -20.28 26.67 39.53
CA PHE A 6 -21.20 25.56 39.31
C PHE A 6 -21.58 25.41 37.83
N PHE A 7 -21.95 26.52 37.16
CA PHE A 7 -22.24 26.52 35.72
C PHE A 7 -21.03 26.08 34.87
N SER A 8 -19.81 26.51 35.22
CA SER A 8 -18.60 26.09 34.50
C SER A 8 -18.29 24.60 34.64
N LYS A 9 -18.58 23.99 35.80
CA LYS A 9 -18.42 22.55 36.03
C LYS A 9 -19.48 21.75 35.27
N PHE A 10 -20.71 22.25 35.23
CA PHE A 10 -21.81 21.62 34.50
C PHE A 10 -21.57 21.65 32.98
N GLN A 11 -21.15 22.79 32.43
CA GLN A 11 -20.73 22.89 31.02
C GLN A 11 -19.57 21.96 30.70
N LYS A 12 -18.54 21.88 31.54
CA LYS A 12 -17.42 20.94 31.33
C LYS A 12 -17.87 19.48 31.34
N ALA A 13 -18.77 19.11 32.25
CA ALA A 13 -19.31 17.75 32.31
C ALA A 13 -20.17 17.43 31.08
N LEU A 14 -20.98 18.37 30.60
CA LEU A 14 -21.79 18.22 29.39
C LEU A 14 -20.92 18.08 28.13
N LEU A 15 -19.91 18.94 27.98
CA LEU A 15 -18.91 18.82 26.92
C LEU A 15 -18.17 17.48 26.98
N GLN A 16 -17.76 17.01 28.15
CA GLN A 16 -17.13 15.70 28.31
C GLN A 16 -18.07 14.56 27.92
N LEU A 17 -19.36 14.67 28.25
CA LEU A 17 -20.37 13.69 27.88
C LEU A 17 -20.62 13.67 26.37
N GLU A 18 -20.79 14.84 25.73
CA GLU A 18 -20.94 14.98 24.27
C GLU A 18 -19.70 14.46 23.53
N THR A 19 -18.50 14.77 24.04
CA THR A 19 -17.23 14.24 23.51
C THR A 19 -17.18 12.72 23.65
N SER A 20 -17.66 12.16 24.76
CA SER A 20 -17.70 10.72 24.98
C SER A 20 -18.70 10.02 24.06
N VAL A 21 -19.90 10.58 23.90
CA VAL A 21 -20.96 10.03 23.02
C VAL A 21 -20.58 10.13 21.55
N SER A 22 -20.01 11.25 21.10
CA SER A 22 -19.51 11.39 19.72
C SER A 22 -18.32 10.46 19.42
N ASN A 23 -17.45 10.20 20.40
CA ASN A 23 -16.38 9.21 20.26
C ASN A 23 -16.91 7.77 20.26
N LEU A 24 -18.04 7.49 20.91
CA LEU A 24 -18.72 6.19 20.88
C LEU A 24 -19.41 5.93 19.53
N SER A 25 -20.01 6.96 18.91
CA SER A 25 -20.73 6.80 17.64
C SER A 25 -19.83 6.93 16.40
N ASN A 26 -18.70 7.61 16.51
CA ASN A 26 -17.75 7.81 15.41
C ASN A 26 -16.30 7.76 15.92
N PRO A 27 -15.81 6.58 16.33
CA PRO A 27 -14.50 6.44 16.97
C PRO A 27 -13.35 6.83 16.03
N LEU A 28 -12.23 7.22 16.64
CA LEU A 28 -10.96 7.41 15.97
C LEU A 28 -10.40 6.04 15.54
N VAL A 29 -9.91 5.97 14.30
CA VAL A 29 -9.39 4.73 13.71
C VAL A 29 -7.95 4.88 13.19
N GLY A 30 -7.37 6.08 13.27
CA GLY A 30 -6.00 6.35 12.81
C GLY A 30 -4.94 5.41 13.39
N SER A 31 -4.98 5.18 14.70
CA SER A 31 -4.06 4.26 15.38
C SER A 31 -4.26 2.81 14.92
N LYS A 32 -5.51 2.38 14.72
CA LYS A 32 -5.83 1.06 14.21
C LYS A 32 -5.36 0.87 12.76
N ILE A 33 -5.43 1.91 11.92
CA ILE A 33 -4.86 1.88 10.56
C ILE A 33 -3.36 1.57 10.63
N LYS A 34 -2.62 2.19 11.56
CA LYS A 34 -1.17 1.92 11.73
C LYS A 34 -0.89 0.53 12.29
N GLU A 35 -1.66 0.11 13.28
CA GLU A 35 -1.53 -1.21 13.93
C GLU A 35 -1.72 -2.37 12.94
N LEU A 36 -2.66 -2.23 12.01
CA LEU A 36 -2.99 -3.26 11.01
C LEU A 36 -2.08 -3.27 9.80
N GLN A 37 -1.07 -2.39 9.75
CA GLN A 37 -0.15 -2.35 8.63
C GLN A 37 0.65 -3.65 8.52
N THR A 38 0.72 -4.17 7.30
CA THR A 38 1.53 -5.32 6.95
C THR A 38 2.37 -4.99 5.72
N LYS A 39 3.58 -5.54 5.68
CA LYS A 39 4.49 -5.32 4.56
C LYS A 39 4.08 -6.19 3.37
N LYS A 40 3.87 -5.56 2.22
CA LYS A 40 3.38 -6.21 0.99
C LYS A 40 4.07 -5.67 -0.26
N ILE A 41 3.92 -6.42 -1.34
CA ILE A 41 4.17 -5.94 -2.70
C ILE A 41 2.84 -5.42 -3.24
N LEU A 42 2.83 -4.17 -3.71
CA LEU A 42 1.63 -3.43 -4.05
C LEU A 42 1.73 -2.87 -5.47
N VAL A 43 0.58 -2.63 -6.08
CA VAL A 43 0.47 -1.99 -7.39
C VAL A 43 -0.54 -0.85 -7.32
N ARG A 44 -0.26 0.27 -7.99
CA ARG A 44 -1.12 1.46 -7.97
C ARG A 44 -1.18 2.13 -9.33
N ALA A 45 -2.37 2.58 -9.68
CA ALA A 45 -2.55 3.59 -10.72
C ALA A 45 -2.37 5.00 -10.14
N ASP A 46 -1.51 5.82 -10.73
CA ASP A 46 -1.26 7.19 -10.27
C ASP A 46 -1.24 8.17 -11.45
N GLY A 47 -1.86 9.33 -11.28
CA GLY A 47 -1.85 10.38 -12.31
C GLY A 47 -0.49 11.06 -12.48
N ARG A 48 0.43 10.91 -11.52
CA ARG A 48 1.78 11.46 -11.61
C ARG A 48 2.70 10.54 -12.39
N SER A 49 3.55 11.15 -13.20
CA SER A 49 4.60 10.44 -13.92
C SER A 49 5.69 9.91 -13.00
N LEU A 50 6.45 8.95 -13.50
CA LEU A 50 7.59 8.41 -12.77
C LEU A 50 8.63 9.50 -12.44
N ASP A 51 8.92 10.41 -13.39
CA ASP A 51 9.80 11.57 -13.15
C ASP A 51 9.33 12.46 -12.00
N HIS A 52 8.01 12.65 -11.88
CA HIS A 52 7.43 13.42 -10.80
C HIS A 52 7.65 12.70 -9.46
N LEU A 53 7.38 11.39 -9.41
CA LEU A 53 7.63 10.60 -8.20
C LEU A 53 9.11 10.60 -7.81
N HIS A 54 10.03 10.54 -8.78
CA HIS A 54 11.46 10.64 -8.52
C HIS A 54 11.82 11.98 -7.85
N LYS A 55 11.29 13.09 -8.35
CA LYS A 55 11.50 14.43 -7.75
C LYS A 55 10.93 14.54 -6.33
N LEU A 56 9.86 13.81 -6.02
CA LEU A 56 9.27 13.78 -4.68
C LEU A 56 10.00 12.80 -3.73
N GLY A 57 10.97 12.03 -4.22
CA GLY A 57 11.58 10.95 -3.45
C GLY A 57 10.66 9.73 -3.27
N GLY A 58 9.61 9.60 -4.08
CA GLY A 58 8.65 8.48 -4.08
C GLY A 58 7.22 8.94 -3.84
N LEU A 59 6.46 8.18 -3.04
CA LEU A 59 5.13 8.51 -2.57
C LEU A 59 5.23 9.07 -1.15
N PRO A 60 5.17 10.40 -0.94
CA PRO A 60 5.18 10.97 0.41
C PRO A 60 3.88 10.61 1.15
N GLN A 61 3.89 10.69 2.49
CA GLN A 61 2.65 10.55 3.27
C GLN A 61 1.58 11.52 2.75
N ARG A 62 0.34 11.04 2.62
CA ARG A 62 -0.75 11.88 2.10
C ARG A 62 -1.16 12.96 3.09
N VAL A 63 -1.08 12.65 4.38
CA VAL A 63 -1.32 13.56 5.50
C VAL A 63 -0.27 13.32 6.58
N GLU A 64 -0.02 14.33 7.41
CA GLU A 64 0.86 14.20 8.58
C GLU A 64 0.29 13.21 9.60
N SER A 65 1.17 12.59 10.38
CA SER A 65 0.80 11.60 11.40
C SER A 65 -0.29 12.11 12.37
N GLU A 66 -0.23 13.36 12.81
CA GLU A 66 -1.24 13.94 13.71
C GLU A 66 -2.64 14.04 13.08
N LYS A 67 -2.71 14.22 11.76
CA LYS A 67 -3.98 14.24 11.02
C LYS A 67 -4.49 12.82 10.81
N LEU A 68 -3.60 11.87 10.55
CA LEU A 68 -3.95 10.45 10.46
C LEU A 68 -4.56 9.94 11.78
N GLU A 69 -3.98 10.29 12.94
CA GLU A 69 -4.54 9.91 14.25
C GLU A 69 -5.95 10.46 14.51
N LYS A 70 -6.35 11.51 13.77
CA LYS A 70 -7.67 12.15 13.87
C LYS A 70 -8.72 11.56 12.92
N VAL A 71 -8.34 10.61 12.06
CA VAL A 71 -9.27 9.93 11.15
C VAL A 71 -10.29 9.14 11.94
N ARG A 72 -11.57 9.28 11.57
CA ARG A 72 -12.71 8.57 12.15
C ARG A 72 -13.36 7.61 11.17
N ILE A 73 -14.24 6.74 11.67
CA ILE A 73 -15.04 5.82 10.84
C ILE A 73 -15.70 6.55 9.67
N THR A 74 -16.37 7.67 9.92
CA THR A 74 -17.07 8.40 8.85
C THR A 74 -16.12 8.92 7.78
N ASP A 75 -14.87 9.23 8.13
CA ASP A 75 -13.86 9.68 7.17
C ASP A 75 -13.46 8.54 6.24
N VAL A 76 -13.34 7.32 6.77
CA VAL A 76 -13.08 6.09 5.98
C VAL A 76 -14.23 5.83 5.00
N GLU A 77 -15.48 5.89 5.46
CA GLU A 77 -16.65 5.68 4.59
C GLU A 77 -16.75 6.73 3.48
N ARG A 78 -16.49 8.00 3.83
CA ARG A 78 -16.50 9.13 2.89
C ARG A 78 -15.34 9.05 1.90
N TYR A 79 -14.17 8.62 2.36
CA TYR A 79 -13.02 8.34 1.51
C TYR A 79 -13.36 7.25 0.50
N GLN A 80 -13.84 6.09 0.94
CA GLN A 80 -14.15 4.99 0.03
C GLN A 80 -15.22 5.36 -1.00
N LYS A 81 -16.28 6.06 -0.57
CA LYS A 81 -17.41 6.35 -1.46
C LYS A 81 -17.17 7.53 -2.42
N PHE A 82 -16.39 8.53 -2.01
CA PHE A 82 -16.28 9.80 -2.72
C PHE A 82 -14.84 10.28 -2.93
N ASN A 83 -13.83 9.50 -2.52
CA ASN A 83 -12.43 9.91 -2.44
C ASN A 83 -12.25 11.25 -1.69
N MET A 84 -13.11 11.50 -0.68
CA MET A 84 -13.12 12.77 0.04
C MET A 84 -12.04 12.79 1.13
N ASN A 85 -11.25 13.87 1.18
CA ASN A 85 -10.17 14.07 2.16
C ASN A 85 -9.24 12.85 2.31
N PRO A 86 -8.58 12.41 1.21
CA PRO A 86 -7.77 11.20 1.25
C PRO A 86 -6.64 11.32 2.27
N PHE A 87 -6.57 10.34 3.18
CA PHE A 87 -5.57 10.26 4.24
C PHE A 87 -4.48 9.20 3.96
N GLY A 88 -4.64 8.42 2.88
CA GLY A 88 -3.66 7.45 2.40
C GLY A 88 -3.68 7.36 0.88
N TRP A 89 -2.80 6.52 0.35
CA TRP A 89 -2.79 6.13 -1.05
C TRP A 89 -3.44 4.75 -1.19
N GLY A 90 -4.51 4.66 -1.98
CA GLY A 90 -5.08 3.38 -2.37
C GLY A 90 -4.14 2.59 -3.31
N ALA A 91 -3.95 1.32 -3.03
CA ALA A 91 -3.23 0.40 -3.89
C ALA A 91 -3.96 -0.95 -3.93
N CYS A 92 -3.48 -1.85 -4.77
CA CYS A 92 -3.95 -3.22 -4.83
C CYS A 92 -2.79 -4.17 -4.50
N ALA A 93 -3.09 -5.29 -3.85
CA ALA A 93 -2.09 -6.35 -3.64
C ALA A 93 -1.79 -7.14 -4.94
N SER A 94 -2.73 -7.18 -5.89
CA SER A 94 -2.59 -7.89 -7.15
C SER A 94 -2.77 -6.99 -8.38
N ALA A 95 -2.09 -7.34 -9.47
CA ALA A 95 -2.29 -6.68 -10.77
C ALA A 95 -3.69 -6.92 -11.35
N GLU A 96 -4.35 -7.99 -10.95
CA GLU A 96 -5.71 -8.33 -11.38
C GLU A 96 -6.77 -7.45 -10.73
N ASP A 97 -6.64 -7.16 -9.44
CA ASP A 97 -7.55 -6.22 -8.76
C ASP A 97 -7.36 -4.80 -9.33
N LEU A 98 -6.11 -4.41 -9.63
CA LEU A 98 -5.84 -3.15 -10.33
C LEU A 98 -6.44 -3.12 -11.75
N ARG A 99 -6.39 -4.23 -12.48
CA ARG A 99 -6.98 -4.34 -13.83
C ARG A 99 -8.49 -4.05 -13.75
N LYS A 100 -9.19 -4.64 -12.79
CA LYS A 100 -10.63 -4.38 -12.55
C LYS A 100 -10.90 -2.92 -12.24
N PHE A 101 -10.12 -2.29 -11.35
CA PHE A 101 -10.22 -0.85 -11.08
C PHE A 101 -10.08 -0.02 -12.35
N LEU A 102 -9.03 -0.28 -13.13
CA LEU A 102 -8.73 0.43 -14.36
C LEU A 102 -9.84 0.25 -15.42
N GLU A 103 -10.48 -0.91 -15.49
CA GLU A 103 -11.61 -1.19 -16.38
C GLU A 103 -12.90 -0.48 -15.92
N ASN A 104 -13.22 -0.55 -14.63
CA ASN A 104 -14.40 0.08 -14.04
C ASN A 104 -14.35 1.62 -14.09
N TYR A 105 -13.15 2.19 -13.97
CA TYR A 105 -12.91 3.64 -13.93
C TYR A 105 -12.02 4.11 -15.09
N SER A 106 -12.25 3.58 -16.29
CA SER A 106 -11.43 3.81 -17.49
C SER A 106 -11.21 5.28 -17.81
N GLU A 107 -12.27 6.11 -17.75
CA GLU A 107 -12.21 7.55 -18.03
C GLU A 107 -11.36 8.31 -16.98
N LEU A 108 -11.50 7.98 -15.70
CA LEU A 108 -10.74 8.63 -14.61
C LEU A 108 -9.26 8.23 -14.63
N THR A 109 -8.96 7.05 -15.16
CA THR A 109 -7.62 6.45 -15.12
C THR A 109 -6.90 6.50 -16.46
N LYS A 110 -7.49 7.13 -17.50
CA LYS A 110 -6.98 7.14 -18.87
C LYS A 110 -5.52 7.59 -18.99
N GLN A 111 -5.11 8.54 -18.16
CA GLN A 111 -3.76 9.09 -18.11
C GLN A 111 -2.93 8.57 -16.93
N ALA A 112 -3.38 7.52 -16.25
CA ALA A 112 -2.68 6.97 -15.11
C ALA A 112 -1.45 6.16 -15.53
N TRP A 113 -0.36 6.39 -14.82
CA TRP A 113 0.78 5.50 -14.76
C TRP A 113 0.46 4.31 -13.86
N VAL A 114 1.06 3.16 -14.11
CA VAL A 114 0.95 1.99 -13.24
C VAL A 114 2.31 1.72 -12.61
N HIS A 115 2.35 1.73 -11.28
CA HIS A 115 3.57 1.56 -10.49
C HIS A 115 3.46 0.30 -9.62
N LYS A 116 4.49 -0.55 -9.67
CA LYS A 116 4.68 -1.69 -8.77
C LYS A 116 5.75 -1.32 -7.76
N PHE A 117 5.44 -1.50 -6.48
CA PHE A 117 6.32 -1.12 -5.37
C PHE A 117 6.12 -2.06 -4.19
N TYR A 118 6.90 -1.89 -3.14
CA TYR A 118 6.74 -2.63 -1.89
C TYR A 118 6.75 -1.67 -0.70
N GLY A 119 5.99 -1.99 0.35
CA GLY A 119 5.81 -1.12 1.51
C GLY A 119 4.75 -1.64 2.47
N SER A 120 4.44 -0.86 3.49
CA SER A 120 3.40 -1.20 4.46
C SER A 120 2.03 -0.72 4.00
N SER A 121 1.03 -1.58 4.11
CA SER A 121 -0.37 -1.22 3.87
C SER A 121 -1.33 -1.90 4.84
N THR A 122 -2.51 -1.30 4.96
CA THR A 122 -3.64 -1.85 5.69
C THR A 122 -4.75 -2.19 4.72
N SER A 123 -5.19 -3.44 4.70
CA SER A 123 -6.38 -3.84 3.94
C SER A 123 -7.59 -3.06 4.45
N LEU A 124 -8.25 -2.32 3.57
CA LEU A 124 -9.44 -1.54 3.91
C LEU A 124 -10.56 -2.45 4.42
N LEU A 125 -10.72 -3.62 3.80
CA LEU A 125 -11.66 -4.64 4.24
C LEU A 125 -11.37 -5.10 5.68
N THR A 126 -10.09 -5.35 6.00
CA THR A 126 -9.68 -5.75 7.36
C THR A 126 -9.93 -4.63 8.35
N LEU A 127 -9.58 -3.39 8.02
CA LEU A 127 -9.86 -2.23 8.86
C LEU A 127 -11.36 -2.11 9.16
N LYS A 128 -12.21 -2.21 8.13
CA LYS A 128 -13.67 -2.12 8.27
C LYS A 128 -14.22 -3.20 9.19
N SER A 129 -13.73 -4.44 9.04
CA SER A 129 -14.08 -5.54 9.94
C SER A 129 -13.67 -5.26 11.39
N GLU A 130 -12.45 -4.77 11.61
CA GLU A 130 -11.89 -4.51 12.95
C GLU A 130 -12.59 -3.34 13.67
N VAL A 131 -13.07 -2.35 12.92
CA VAL A 131 -13.69 -1.14 13.48
C VAL A 131 -15.22 -1.13 13.36
N GLY A 132 -15.83 -2.21 12.86
CA GLY A 132 -17.28 -2.37 12.79
C GLY A 132 -17.98 -1.56 11.69
N ILE A 133 -17.29 -1.22 10.60
CA ILE A 133 -17.88 -0.57 9.42
C ILE A 133 -18.49 -1.65 8.53
N SER A 134 -19.72 -1.44 8.07
CA SER A 134 -20.36 -2.37 7.14
C SER A 134 -19.57 -2.48 5.82
N CYS A 135 -19.28 -3.71 5.41
CA CYS A 135 -18.69 -4.00 4.11
C CYS A 135 -19.77 -3.84 3.02
N GLY A 136 -19.99 -2.60 2.54
CA GLY A 136 -20.85 -2.33 1.39
C GLY A 136 -20.22 -2.66 0.03
N ASP A 137 -20.96 -2.40 -1.05
CA ASP A 137 -20.63 -2.75 -2.45
C ASP A 137 -19.38 -2.06 -3.04
N HIS A 138 -18.69 -1.20 -2.29
CA HIS A 138 -17.57 -0.38 -2.76
C HIS A 138 -16.18 -0.97 -2.46
N ASP A 139 -16.07 -2.27 -2.19
CA ASP A 139 -14.81 -2.96 -1.81
C ASP A 139 -14.30 -3.97 -2.85
N GLU A 140 -14.84 -3.93 -4.08
CA GLU A 140 -14.50 -4.89 -5.13
C GLU A 140 -13.00 -4.91 -5.50
N GLU A 141 -12.31 -3.79 -5.27
CA GLU A 141 -10.90 -3.58 -5.60
C GLU A 141 -9.92 -4.09 -4.54
N LYS A 142 -10.44 -4.57 -3.39
CA LYS A 142 -9.64 -5.04 -2.26
C LYS A 142 -8.53 -4.05 -1.90
N GLU A 143 -8.94 -2.81 -1.65
CA GLU A 143 -8.03 -1.69 -1.50
C GLU A 143 -7.06 -1.90 -0.33
N GLU A 144 -5.80 -1.61 -0.59
CA GLU A 144 -4.71 -1.56 0.38
C GLU A 144 -4.36 -0.08 0.63
N LEU A 145 -4.59 0.39 1.86
CA LEU A 145 -4.30 1.75 2.28
C LEU A 145 -2.82 1.88 2.66
N VAL A 146 -2.08 2.67 1.89
CA VAL A 146 -0.69 3.06 2.19
C VAL A 146 -0.70 4.45 2.83
N VAL A 147 -0.43 4.53 4.13
CA VAL A 147 -0.42 5.81 4.87
C VAL A 147 0.98 6.32 5.16
N ASP A 148 1.99 5.45 5.12
CA ASP A 148 3.39 5.83 5.25
C ASP A 148 4.02 6.20 3.93
N SER A 149 5.16 6.90 4.00
CA SER A 149 5.92 7.24 2.80
C SER A 149 6.52 5.98 2.18
N VAL A 150 6.47 5.90 0.85
CA VAL A 150 7.19 4.91 0.06
C VAL A 150 8.33 5.63 -0.65
N SER A 151 9.57 5.23 -0.39
CA SER A 151 10.74 5.75 -1.08
C SER A 151 10.68 5.41 -2.58
N PHE A 152 11.25 6.26 -3.42
CA PHE A 152 11.41 5.97 -4.84
C PHE A 152 12.19 4.67 -5.08
N GLU A 153 13.14 4.34 -4.20
CA GLU A 153 13.89 3.09 -4.22
C GLU A 153 13.04 1.84 -3.94
N GLN A 154 11.81 2.01 -3.48
CA GLN A 154 10.88 0.89 -3.27
C GLN A 154 9.98 0.65 -4.48
N ILE A 155 10.01 1.52 -5.49
CA ILE A 155 9.34 1.28 -6.76
C ILE A 155 10.23 0.36 -7.60
N ILE A 156 9.68 -0.77 -8.05
CA ILE A 156 10.44 -1.82 -8.76
C ILE A 156 10.09 -1.90 -10.24
N ALA A 157 8.88 -1.47 -10.61
CA ALA A 157 8.46 -1.40 -12.00
C ALA A 157 7.45 -0.29 -12.23
N SER A 158 7.47 0.29 -13.42
CA SER A 158 6.51 1.32 -13.81
C SER A 158 6.25 1.28 -15.31
N THR A 159 5.00 1.54 -15.71
CA THR A 159 4.65 1.72 -17.13
C THR A 159 3.77 2.96 -17.31
N CYS A 160 3.98 3.65 -18.43
CA CYS A 160 3.33 4.91 -18.73
C CYS A 160 1.98 4.72 -19.45
N PRO A 161 1.12 5.75 -19.49
CA PRO A 161 -0.22 5.65 -20.08
C PRO A 161 -0.23 5.14 -21.54
N LYS A 162 0.80 5.49 -22.31
CA LYS A 162 0.95 5.04 -23.72
C LYS A 162 0.92 3.52 -23.88
N TYR A 163 1.42 2.78 -22.89
CA TYR A 163 1.49 1.32 -22.96
C TYR A 163 0.39 0.62 -22.16
N ARG A 164 -0.54 1.37 -21.55
CA ARG A 164 -1.55 0.83 -20.64
C ARG A 164 -2.41 -0.25 -21.28
N GLU A 165 -3.01 0.00 -22.44
CA GLU A 165 -3.89 -0.98 -23.10
C GLU A 165 -3.14 -2.29 -23.42
N LYS A 166 -1.92 -2.16 -23.94
CA LYS A 166 -1.04 -3.32 -24.21
C LYS A 166 -0.71 -4.08 -22.93
N TYR A 167 -0.37 -3.36 -21.86
CA TYR A 167 -0.04 -3.96 -20.56
C TYR A 167 -1.24 -4.68 -19.95
N LEU A 168 -2.43 -4.07 -19.94
CA LEU A 168 -3.66 -4.67 -19.42
C LEU A 168 -4.10 -5.89 -20.25
N GLY A 169 -3.84 -5.88 -21.56
CA GLY A 169 -4.00 -7.05 -22.43
C GLY A 169 -2.94 -8.15 -22.23
N GLY A 170 -2.07 -8.05 -21.22
CA GLY A 170 -1.01 -9.02 -20.92
C GLY A 170 0.22 -8.92 -21.83
N GLY A 171 0.30 -7.90 -22.68
CA GLY A 171 1.41 -7.66 -23.58
C GLY A 171 2.68 -7.18 -22.86
N LEU A 172 3.83 -7.49 -23.45
CA LEU A 172 5.13 -7.04 -22.97
C LEU A 172 5.34 -5.54 -23.26
N VAL A 173 5.67 -4.76 -22.23
CA VAL A 173 5.88 -3.30 -22.30
C VAL A 173 7.21 -2.90 -21.66
N PRO A 174 7.79 -1.74 -22.01
CA PRO A 174 8.97 -1.23 -21.33
C PRO A 174 8.72 -0.97 -19.85
N ASN A 175 9.71 -1.28 -19.01
CA ASN A 175 9.75 -0.89 -17.61
C ASN A 175 10.46 0.47 -17.48
N ALA A 176 9.70 1.52 -17.22
CA ALA A 176 10.22 2.88 -17.09
C ALA A 176 11.18 3.06 -15.91
N MET A 177 11.15 2.18 -14.90
CA MET A 177 12.13 2.20 -13.80
C MET A 177 13.56 1.93 -14.28
N LYS A 178 13.75 1.34 -15.47
CA LYS A 178 15.07 1.04 -16.01
C LYS A 178 15.94 2.29 -16.19
N ASP A 179 15.33 3.43 -16.47
CA ASP A 179 16.02 4.72 -16.64
C ASP A 179 16.60 5.26 -15.32
N PHE A 180 16.10 4.78 -14.18
CA PHE A 180 16.53 5.19 -12.84
C PHE A 180 17.30 4.11 -12.09
N LYS A 181 17.00 2.84 -12.37
CA LYS A 181 17.60 1.67 -11.75
C LYS A 181 18.16 0.74 -12.82
N SER A 182 19.48 0.71 -12.96
CA SER A 182 20.12 -0.18 -13.93
C SER A 182 19.91 -1.67 -13.63
N LYS A 183 19.53 -2.03 -12.41
CA LYS A 183 19.36 -3.42 -11.93
C LYS A 183 17.90 -3.87 -11.80
N VAL A 184 16.98 -3.25 -12.54
CA VAL A 184 15.63 -3.81 -12.78
C VAL A 184 15.51 -4.36 -14.20
N PRO A 185 14.54 -5.24 -14.49
CA PRO A 185 14.32 -5.75 -15.84
C PRO A 185 13.90 -4.64 -16.80
N HIS A 186 14.28 -4.75 -18.08
CA HIS A 186 13.95 -3.76 -19.13
C HIS A 186 12.46 -3.75 -19.52
N THR A 187 11.79 -4.87 -19.31
CA THR A 187 10.41 -5.09 -19.76
C THR A 187 9.59 -5.78 -18.69
N MET A 188 8.28 -5.54 -18.72
CA MET A 188 7.30 -6.13 -17.82
C MET A 188 6.01 -6.46 -18.58
N ARG A 189 5.22 -7.37 -18.03
CA ARG A 189 3.83 -7.67 -18.45
C ARG A 189 2.98 -7.90 -17.20
N LEU A 190 1.66 -7.83 -17.34
CA LEU A 190 0.72 -7.97 -16.22
C LEU A 190 0.93 -9.28 -15.42
N GLY A 191 1.18 -10.38 -16.14
CA GLY A 191 1.38 -11.70 -15.55
C GLY A 191 2.58 -11.80 -14.61
N ASP A 192 3.61 -10.97 -14.82
CA ASP A 192 4.79 -10.91 -13.95
C ASP A 192 4.41 -10.40 -12.53
N PHE A 193 3.27 -9.72 -12.41
CA PHE A 193 2.81 -9.10 -11.16
C PHE A 193 1.45 -9.64 -10.68
N SER A 194 1.03 -10.79 -11.21
CA SER A 194 -0.22 -11.46 -10.84
C SER A 194 -0.25 -11.90 -9.37
N SER A 195 0.91 -12.21 -8.80
CA SER A 195 1.10 -12.58 -7.40
C SER A 195 2.43 -12.05 -6.86
N GLU A 196 2.62 -12.15 -5.54
CA GLU A 196 3.92 -11.87 -4.91
C GLU A 196 5.00 -12.82 -5.43
N LYS A 197 4.67 -14.12 -5.53
CA LYS A 197 5.54 -15.16 -6.08
C LYS A 197 6.02 -14.78 -7.48
N SER A 198 5.10 -14.46 -8.39
CA SER A 198 5.45 -14.11 -9.77
C SER A 198 6.33 -12.86 -9.86
N THR A 199 6.13 -11.90 -8.94
CA THR A 199 6.96 -10.69 -8.88
C THR A 199 8.40 -11.03 -8.49
N LEU A 200 8.57 -11.91 -7.51
CA LEU A 200 9.88 -12.37 -7.04
C LEU A 200 10.60 -13.21 -8.12
N GLU A 201 9.88 -14.13 -8.75
CA GLU A 201 10.39 -14.94 -9.87
C GLU A 201 10.83 -14.06 -11.04
N TRP A 202 10.05 -13.03 -11.36
CA TRP A 202 10.39 -12.08 -12.43
C TRP A 202 11.72 -11.37 -12.16
N LEU A 203 12.01 -10.99 -10.91
CA LEU A 203 13.31 -10.41 -10.56
C LEU A 203 14.45 -11.43 -10.71
N LEU A 204 14.25 -12.67 -10.25
CA LEU A 204 15.26 -13.74 -10.34
C LEU A 204 15.58 -14.14 -11.79
N ILE A 205 14.55 -14.34 -12.62
CA ILE A 205 14.70 -14.74 -14.03
C ILE A 205 15.45 -13.69 -14.85
N ASN A 206 15.43 -12.43 -14.41
CA ASN A 206 16.10 -11.31 -15.08
C ASN A 206 17.39 -10.88 -14.36
N ASP A 207 17.98 -11.75 -13.54
CA ASP A 207 19.27 -11.53 -12.84
C ASP A 207 19.30 -10.22 -12.00
N CYS A 208 18.15 -9.83 -11.45
CA CYS A 208 17.99 -8.61 -10.65
C CYS A 208 18.19 -8.88 -9.15
N GLU A 209 19.27 -9.56 -8.79
CA GLU A 209 19.54 -10.05 -7.42
C GLU A 209 19.54 -8.96 -6.35
N GLU A 210 20.06 -7.76 -6.67
CA GLU A 210 20.11 -6.66 -5.70
C GLU A 210 18.70 -6.18 -5.32
N GLU A 211 17.82 -6.00 -6.30
CA GLU A 211 16.45 -5.57 -6.06
C GLU A 211 15.61 -6.68 -5.42
N PHE A 212 15.87 -7.94 -5.80
CA PHE A 212 15.30 -9.11 -5.12
C PHE A 212 15.70 -9.12 -3.64
N ALA A 213 16.97 -8.95 -3.33
CA ALA A 213 17.49 -8.98 -1.96
C ALA A 213 16.92 -7.83 -1.12
N LYS A 214 16.86 -6.60 -1.65
CA LYS A 214 16.26 -5.44 -0.97
C LYS A 214 14.79 -5.70 -0.61
N LEU A 215 14.00 -6.13 -1.59
CA LEU A 215 12.59 -6.46 -1.40
C LEU A 215 12.45 -7.58 -0.35
N CYS A 216 13.25 -8.63 -0.45
CA CYS A 216 13.15 -9.76 0.47
C CYS A 216 13.42 -9.36 1.93
N LYS A 217 14.44 -8.55 2.16
CA LYS A 217 14.77 -8.02 3.49
C LYS A 217 13.64 -7.17 4.04
N GLU A 218 13.10 -6.29 3.20
CA GLU A 218 12.05 -5.37 3.63
C GLU A 218 10.79 -6.14 4.01
N ILE A 219 10.30 -7.03 3.13
CA ILE A 219 8.99 -7.69 3.29
C ILE A 219 9.04 -8.93 4.18
N TYR A 220 10.13 -9.71 4.13
CA TYR A 220 10.20 -11.05 4.74
C TYR A 220 11.25 -11.16 5.86
N GLY A 221 11.87 -10.06 6.29
CA GLY A 221 12.97 -10.06 7.27
C GLY A 221 12.73 -10.93 8.52
N ASP A 222 11.51 -10.91 9.04
CA ASP A 222 11.13 -11.65 10.26
C ASP A 222 10.26 -12.89 9.96
N THR A 223 10.13 -13.30 8.69
CA THR A 223 9.21 -14.38 8.30
C THR A 223 9.91 -15.74 8.36
N PRO A 224 9.44 -16.69 9.20
CA PRO A 224 10.03 -18.03 9.26
C PRO A 224 9.84 -18.82 7.96
N LEU A 225 10.79 -19.67 7.60
CA LEU A 225 10.76 -20.50 6.38
C LEU A 225 9.44 -21.28 6.22
N LYS A 226 8.88 -21.83 7.31
CA LYS A 226 7.59 -22.54 7.28
C LYS A 226 6.45 -21.64 6.76
N ILE A 227 6.45 -20.37 7.14
CA ILE A 227 5.44 -19.40 6.71
C ILE A 227 5.68 -18.98 5.26
N LEU A 228 6.95 -18.83 4.85
CA LEU A 228 7.30 -18.59 3.45
C LEU A 228 6.82 -19.72 2.53
N LEU A 229 7.04 -20.98 2.93
CA LEU A 229 6.54 -22.14 2.18
C LEU A 229 5.01 -22.13 2.05
N MET A 230 4.28 -21.71 3.08
CA MET A 230 2.82 -21.56 2.98
C MET A 230 2.43 -20.41 2.03
N ARG A 231 3.12 -19.28 2.12
CA ARG A 231 2.87 -18.07 1.32
C ARG A 231 3.19 -18.27 -0.17
N PHE A 232 4.16 -19.12 -0.48
CA PHE A 232 4.58 -19.44 -1.85
C PHE A 232 4.07 -20.81 -2.33
N GLU A 233 2.97 -21.30 -1.75
CA GLU A 233 2.27 -22.51 -2.22
C GLU A 233 3.16 -23.77 -2.29
N GLY A 234 4.10 -23.89 -1.35
CA GLY A 234 5.04 -25.00 -1.28
C GLY A 234 6.29 -24.85 -2.16
N ASP A 235 6.48 -23.71 -2.82
CA ASP A 235 7.68 -23.45 -3.63
C ASP A 235 8.93 -23.34 -2.74
N LYS A 236 9.64 -24.46 -2.65
CA LYS A 236 10.83 -24.58 -1.81
C LYS A 236 11.99 -23.75 -2.35
N TYR A 237 12.17 -23.67 -3.67
CA TYR A 237 13.29 -22.93 -4.27
C TYR A 237 13.17 -21.45 -3.98
N LEU A 238 11.96 -20.89 -4.16
CA LEU A 238 11.73 -19.48 -3.87
C LEU A 238 11.84 -19.20 -2.36
N ALA A 239 11.26 -20.06 -1.51
CA ALA A 239 11.33 -19.88 -0.06
C ALA A 239 12.77 -19.95 0.48
N ASP A 240 13.59 -20.86 -0.05
CA ASP A 240 15.01 -20.98 0.30
C ASP A 240 15.81 -19.76 -0.20
N ALA A 241 15.54 -19.27 -1.43
CA ALA A 241 16.16 -18.06 -1.96
C ALA A 241 15.85 -16.82 -1.11
N VAL A 242 14.58 -16.61 -0.75
CA VAL A 242 14.18 -15.51 0.16
C VAL A 242 14.91 -15.64 1.50
N THR A 243 14.94 -16.84 2.08
CA THR A 243 15.62 -17.10 3.36
C THR A 243 17.12 -16.81 3.29
N TYR A 244 17.77 -17.16 2.18
CA TYR A 244 19.19 -16.90 1.95
C TYR A 244 19.49 -15.39 1.97
N TYR A 245 18.79 -14.62 1.13
CA TYR A 245 19.03 -13.17 0.99
C TYR A 245 18.64 -12.36 2.24
N VAL A 246 17.66 -12.83 3.01
CA VAL A 246 17.34 -12.26 4.33
C VAL A 246 18.50 -12.47 5.32
N LYS A 247 19.13 -13.65 5.32
CA LYS A 247 20.23 -13.99 6.25
C LYS A 247 21.59 -13.36 5.86
N GLU A 248 21.91 -13.28 4.57
CA GLU A 248 23.13 -12.60 4.10
C GLU A 248 23.16 -11.12 4.51
N ALA A 249 21.99 -10.49 4.59
CA ALA A 249 21.87 -9.12 5.09
C ALA A 249 22.33 -8.96 6.54
N ALA A 250 21.98 -9.94 7.39
CA ALA A 250 22.28 -9.92 8.81
C ALA A 250 23.76 -10.20 9.10
N SER A 251 24.50 -10.74 8.11
CA SER A 251 25.91 -11.10 8.22
C SER A 251 26.86 -10.11 7.53
N SER A 252 26.35 -9.06 6.89
CA SER A 252 27.15 -7.91 6.44
C SER A 252 27.40 -6.95 7.63
N PRO A 253 28.64 -6.80 8.12
CA PRO A 253 28.92 -5.89 9.21
C PRO A 253 28.70 -4.44 8.75
N ARG A 254 28.17 -3.62 9.67
CA ARG A 254 28.21 -2.16 9.57
C ARG A 254 29.65 -1.72 9.26
N VAL A 255 29.85 -1.06 8.12
CA VAL A 255 31.03 -0.23 7.86
C VAL A 255 30.66 1.20 8.23
#